data_AF-A0A945HHK4-F1
#
_entry.id   AF-A0A945HHK4-F1
#
_cell.length_a   1.000
_cell.length_b   1.000
_cell.length_c   1.000
_cell.angle_alpha   90.00
_cell.angle_beta   90.00
_cell.angle_gamma   90.00
#
_symmetry.space_group_name_H-M   'P 1'
#
loop_
_entity.id
_entity.type
_entity.pdbx_description
1 polymer ?
#
loop_
_entity_poly.entity_id
_entity_poly.type
_entity_poly.pdbx_seq_one_letter_code
_entity_poly.pdbx_strand_id
1 'polypeptide(L)'
;MASIKLISVVISCILLLNLYFQTTSDPLFQKIGKSGFEAILSFHFKYPEGLILYALTIFLPALYFGFIRGVRFHENGVIINRGLPFFNMMIPYDVIERFEIIDQKYYMAIFRKDTEDEYMFTINDIDRVLAIFDQHHIKGDLGQRSKPDKSAHLKLVLFFMLAGILLAIFQYSGFLNQVLR
;
A
#
# COMPACT_ATOMS: atom_id res chain seq x y z
N MET A 1 -16.46 2.96 -8.64
CA MET A 1 -15.04 2.53 -8.69
C MET A 1 -14.70 1.90 -7.35
N ALA A 2 -14.24 0.64 -7.33
CA ALA A 2 -13.78 0.02 -6.09
C ALA A 2 -12.56 0.77 -5.57
N SER A 3 -12.58 1.15 -4.28
CA SER A 3 -11.42 1.77 -3.63
C SER A 3 -10.23 0.80 -3.71
N ILE A 4 -9.00 1.31 -3.91
CA ILE A 4 -7.77 0.50 -3.87
C ILE A 4 -7.72 -0.35 -2.59
N LYS A 5 -8.24 0.18 -1.48
CA LYS A 5 -8.38 -0.54 -0.21
C LYS A 5 -9.18 -1.83 -0.34
N LEU A 6 -10.33 -1.76 -1.04
CA LEU A 6 -11.20 -2.90 -1.27
C LEU A 6 -10.50 -3.95 -2.16
N ILE A 7 -9.81 -3.49 -3.21
CA ILE A 7 -9.05 -4.38 -4.10
C ILE A 7 -7.94 -5.11 -3.33
N SER A 8 -7.18 -4.39 -2.49
CA SER A 8 -6.13 -4.99 -1.66
C SER A 8 -6.65 -6.03 -0.67
N VAL A 9 -7.80 -5.77 -0.03
CA VAL A 9 -8.44 -6.74 0.88
C VAL A 9 -8.91 -7.98 0.11
N VAL A 10 -9.57 -7.81 -1.03
CA VAL A 10 -10.05 -8.92 -1.86
C VAL A 10 -8.89 -9.82 -2.31
N ILE A 11 -7.80 -9.24 -2.79
CA ILE A 11 -6.59 -10.00 -3.17
C ILE A 11 -6.04 -10.76 -1.96
N SER A 12 -5.98 -10.12 -0.79
CA SER A 12 -5.49 -10.77 0.44
C SER A 12 -6.37 -11.96 0.85
N CYS A 13 -7.70 -11.84 0.74
CA CYS A 13 -8.64 -12.93 1.01
C CYS A 13 -8.49 -14.10 0.02
N ILE A 14 -8.33 -13.81 -1.28
CA ILE A 14 -8.11 -14.84 -2.30
C ILE A 14 -6.83 -15.61 -2.01
N LEU A 15 -5.76 -14.92 -1.64
CA LEU A 15 -4.48 -15.56 -1.31
C LEU A 15 -4.55 -16.34 0.01
N LEU A 16 -5.36 -15.91 0.97
CA LEU A 16 -5.63 -16.69 2.19
C LEU A 16 -6.37 -17.99 1.87
N LEU A 17 -7.36 -17.95 0.98
CA LEU A 17 -8.05 -19.14 0.49
C LEU A 17 -7.10 -20.07 -0.25
N ASN A 18 -6.17 -19.53 -1.04
CA ASN A 18 -5.14 -20.34 -1.68
C ASN A 18 -4.25 -21.06 -0.66
N LEU A 19 -3.80 -20.36 0.40
CA LEU A 19 -3.06 -20.98 1.50
C LEU A 19 -3.89 -22.10 2.15
N TYR A 20 -5.17 -21.86 2.43
CA TYR A 20 -6.09 -22.86 2.97
C TYR A 20 -6.14 -24.13 2.09
N PHE A 21 -6.31 -23.98 0.78
CA PHE A 21 -6.36 -25.12 -0.14
C PHE A 21 -5.02 -25.88 -0.19
N GLN A 22 -3.90 -25.16 -0.19
CA GLN A 22 -2.57 -25.77 -0.11
C GLN A 22 -2.40 -26.59 1.17
N THR A 23 -2.82 -26.06 2.33
CA THR A 23 -2.77 -26.80 3.60
C THR A 23 -3.62 -28.07 3.56
N THR A 24 -4.83 -28.03 2.99
CA THR A 24 -5.67 -29.23 2.87
C THR A 24 -5.08 -30.29 1.93
N SER A 25 -4.19 -29.87 1.03
CA SER A 25 -3.51 -30.74 0.07
C SER A 25 -2.16 -31.24 0.60
N ASP A 26 -1.71 -30.73 1.75
CA ASP A 26 -0.42 -31.10 2.36
C ASP A 26 -0.47 -32.53 2.93
N PRO A 27 0.45 -33.42 2.55
CA PRO A 27 0.54 -34.78 3.10
C PRO A 27 0.67 -34.83 4.63
N LEU A 28 1.28 -33.84 5.26
CA LEU A 28 1.40 -33.73 6.72
C LEU A 28 0.06 -33.41 7.37
N PHE A 29 -0.75 -32.56 6.73
CA PHE A 29 -2.08 -32.23 7.20
C PHE A 29 -3.05 -33.40 7.03
N GLN A 30 -2.99 -34.09 5.88
CA GLN A 30 -3.84 -35.26 5.61
C GLN A 30 -3.60 -36.41 6.61
N LYS A 31 -2.36 -36.57 7.11
CA LYS A 31 -2.03 -37.53 8.17
C LYS A 31 -2.68 -37.23 9.52
N ILE A 32 -3.05 -35.98 9.79
CA ILE A 32 -3.70 -35.58 11.04
C ILE A 32 -5.19 -35.99 11.04
N GLY A 33 -5.79 -36.20 9.85
CA GLY A 33 -7.13 -36.76 9.70
C GLY A 33 -8.27 -35.87 10.22
N LYS A 34 -7.98 -34.62 10.60
CA LYS A 34 -8.97 -33.66 11.09
C LYS A 34 -9.42 -32.73 9.98
N SER A 35 -10.72 -32.51 9.86
CA SER A 35 -11.33 -31.58 8.91
C SER A 35 -11.83 -30.32 9.63
N GLY A 36 -11.89 -29.21 8.90
CA GLY A 36 -12.43 -27.94 9.39
C GLY A 36 -11.38 -26.88 9.70
N PHE A 37 -11.86 -25.66 9.96
CA PHE A 37 -11.02 -24.47 10.15
C PHE A 37 -10.13 -24.57 11.39
N GLU A 38 -10.63 -25.13 12.49
CA GLU A 38 -9.85 -25.34 13.72
C GLU A 38 -8.65 -26.26 13.50
N ALA A 39 -8.81 -27.31 12.68
CA ALA A 39 -7.72 -28.22 12.36
C ALA A 39 -6.60 -27.52 11.59
N ILE A 40 -6.97 -26.63 10.67
CA ILE A 40 -6.05 -25.83 9.85
C ILE A 40 -5.32 -24.80 10.71
N LEU A 41 -6.03 -24.15 11.63
CA LEU A 41 -5.41 -23.27 12.63
C LEU A 41 -4.41 -24.04 13.50
N SER A 42 -4.82 -25.19 14.02
CA SER A 42 -3.97 -26.07 14.84
C SER A 42 -2.71 -26.51 14.09
N PHE A 43 -2.84 -26.80 12.78
CA PHE A 43 -1.71 -27.14 11.92
C PHE A 43 -0.73 -25.98 11.78
N HIS A 44 -1.22 -24.77 11.49
CA HIS A 44 -0.35 -23.60 11.35
C HIS A 44 0.26 -23.13 12.69
N PHE A 45 -0.37 -23.41 13.83
CA PHE A 45 0.29 -23.20 15.12
C PHE A 45 1.48 -24.14 15.33
N LYS A 46 1.42 -25.34 14.76
CA LYS A 46 2.52 -26.33 14.82
C LYS A 46 3.58 -26.12 13.73
N TYR A 47 3.15 -25.69 12.55
CA TYR A 47 3.98 -25.42 11.37
C TYR A 47 3.66 -24.01 10.84
N PRO A 48 4.24 -22.96 11.45
CA PRO A 48 3.82 -21.59 11.20
C PRO A 48 4.42 -20.98 9.92
N GLU A 49 5.30 -21.69 9.20
CA GLU A 49 6.09 -21.14 8.10
C GLU A 49 5.20 -20.53 7.01
N GLY A 50 4.15 -21.24 6.59
CA GLY A 50 3.21 -20.76 5.57
C GLY A 50 2.40 -19.55 6.02
N LEU A 51 2.00 -19.51 7.30
CA LEU A 51 1.21 -18.42 7.87
C LEU A 51 2.05 -17.17 8.11
N ILE A 52 3.29 -17.33 8.57
CA ILE A 52 4.27 -16.25 8.71
C ILE A 52 4.59 -15.67 7.33
N LEU A 53 4.84 -16.52 6.33
CA LEU A 53 5.12 -16.06 4.97
C LEU A 53 3.94 -15.25 4.41
N TYR A 54 2.71 -15.77 4.55
CA TYR A 54 1.50 -15.05 4.15
C TYR A 54 1.37 -13.72 4.89
N ALA A 55 1.59 -13.71 6.20
CA ALA A 55 1.47 -12.50 7.02
C ALA A 55 2.46 -11.41 6.59
N LEU A 56 3.73 -11.77 6.41
CA LEU A 56 4.81 -10.83 6.08
C LEU A 56 4.76 -10.34 4.63
N THR A 57 4.39 -11.20 3.68
CA THR A 57 4.47 -10.88 2.24
C THR A 57 3.16 -10.37 1.66
N ILE A 58 2.02 -10.72 2.26
CA ILE A 58 0.70 -10.41 1.69
C ILE A 58 -0.10 -9.55 2.67
N PHE A 59 -0.40 -10.07 3.86
CA PHE A 59 -1.36 -9.43 4.77
C PHE A 59 -0.87 -8.09 5.32
N LEU A 60 0.33 -8.05 5.92
CA LEU A 60 0.89 -6.82 6.46
C LEU A 60 1.12 -5.77 5.37
N PRO A 61 1.71 -6.10 4.20
CA PRO A 61 1.80 -5.15 3.10
C PRO A 61 0.43 -4.65 2.62
N ALA A 62 -0.55 -5.53 2.43
CA ALA A 62 -1.88 -5.13 1.99
C ALA A 62 -2.57 -4.19 3.00
N LEU A 63 -2.44 -4.49 4.30
CA LEU A 63 -2.96 -3.64 5.37
C LEU A 63 -2.23 -2.29 5.41
N TYR A 64 -0.90 -2.32 5.30
CA TYR A 64 -0.08 -1.12 5.34
C TYR A 64 -0.34 -0.21 4.13
N PHE A 65 -0.23 -0.73 2.91
CA PHE A 65 -0.43 0.04 1.68
C PHE A 65 -1.89 0.42 1.44
N GLY A 66 -2.84 -0.39 1.93
CA GLY A 66 -4.27 -0.11 1.82
C GLY A 66 -4.77 0.92 2.83
N PHE A 67 -4.34 0.84 4.10
CA PHE A 67 -4.98 1.60 5.18
C PHE A 67 -4.07 2.58 5.91
N ILE A 68 -2.77 2.29 6.01
CA ILE A 68 -1.83 3.08 6.81
C ILE A 68 -1.11 4.12 5.95
N ARG A 69 -0.70 3.74 4.73
CA ARG A 69 -0.06 4.64 3.76
C ARG A 69 -1.04 5.71 3.31
N GLY A 70 -0.57 6.95 3.26
CA GLY A 70 -1.34 8.09 2.80
C GLY A 70 -0.82 9.41 3.37
N VAL A 71 -1.57 10.47 3.10
CA VAL A 71 -1.29 11.81 3.63
C VAL A 71 -2.36 12.19 4.62
N ARG A 72 -1.94 12.73 5.77
CA ARG A 72 -2.83 13.24 6.82
C ARG A 72 -2.48 14.68 7.12
N PHE A 73 -3.51 15.51 7.19
CA PHE A 73 -3.42 16.92 7.55
C PHE A 73 -3.74 17.07 9.04
N HIS A 74 -2.81 17.67 9.77
CA HIS A 74 -2.90 17.96 11.19
C HIS A 74 -2.78 19.48 11.42
N GLU A 75 -3.09 19.96 12.62
CA GLU A 75 -3.10 21.41 12.92
C GLU A 75 -1.76 22.12 12.66
N ASN A 76 -0.63 21.43 12.85
CA ASN A 76 0.69 22.04 12.73
C ASN A 76 1.44 21.66 11.45
N GLY A 77 0.84 20.84 10.57
CA GLY A 77 1.50 20.43 9.33
C GLY A 77 0.92 19.17 8.69
N VAL A 78 1.56 18.78 7.59
CA VAL A 78 1.19 17.61 6.78
C VAL A 78 2.10 16.44 7.10
N ILE A 79 1.53 15.29 7.45
CA ILE A 79 2.28 14.03 7.59
C ILE A 79 2.10 13.20 6.32
N ILE A 80 3.20 12.95 5.63
CA ILE A 80 3.26 12.13 4.42
C ILE A 80 3.86 10.78 4.79
N ASN A 81 3.06 9.71 4.72
CA ASN A 81 3.55 8.35 4.85
C ASN A 81 3.93 7.79 3.47
N ARG A 82 5.24 7.67 3.22
CA ARG A 82 5.82 7.28 1.92
C ARG A 82 5.83 5.78 1.63
N GLY A 83 5.30 4.93 2.51
CA GLY A 83 5.26 3.48 2.23
C GLY A 83 6.12 2.62 3.17
N LEU A 84 7.01 3.22 3.96
CA LEU A 84 7.70 2.54 5.06
C LEU A 84 7.65 3.43 6.32
N PRO A 85 7.52 2.85 7.52
CA PRO A 85 7.34 3.62 8.76
C PRO A 85 8.43 4.67 9.01
N PHE A 86 9.65 4.40 8.54
CA PHE A 86 10.83 5.24 8.75
C PHE A 86 10.99 6.35 7.71
N PHE A 87 10.26 6.32 6.60
CA PHE A 87 10.24 7.39 5.60
C PHE A 87 9.05 8.33 5.75
N ASN A 88 8.39 8.29 6.90
CA ASN A 88 7.36 9.26 7.25
C ASN A 88 7.99 10.63 7.42
N MET A 89 7.43 11.63 6.74
CA MET A 89 7.89 13.01 6.82
C MET A 89 6.76 13.88 7.33
N MET A 90 7.09 14.77 8.26
CA MET A 90 6.23 15.87 8.66
C MET A 90 6.71 17.13 7.95
N ILE A 91 5.81 17.81 7.27
CA ILE A 91 6.06 19.10 6.61
C ILE A 91 5.24 20.14 7.37
N PRO A 92 5.88 20.99 8.18
CA PRO A 92 5.24 22.13 8.84
C PRO A 92 4.62 23.11 7.82
N TYR A 93 3.53 23.81 8.18
CA TYR A 93 2.85 24.70 7.24
C TYR A 93 3.64 25.98 6.90
N ASP A 94 4.47 26.45 7.83
CA ASP A 94 5.33 27.63 7.67
C ASP A 94 6.35 27.47 6.54
N VAL A 95 6.81 26.24 6.28
CA VAL A 95 7.76 25.94 5.21
C VAL A 95 7.10 25.71 3.84
N ILE A 96 5.76 25.69 3.77
CA ILE A 96 5.04 25.58 2.49
C ILE A 96 4.93 26.95 1.83
N GLU A 97 5.38 27.06 0.59
CA GLU A 97 5.30 28.27 -0.21
C GLU A 97 3.94 28.42 -0.87
N ARG A 98 3.55 27.39 -1.60
CA ARG A 98 2.34 27.35 -2.39
C ARG A 98 1.85 25.93 -2.57
N PHE A 99 0.57 25.79 -2.95
CA PHE A 99 -0.02 24.53 -3.34
C PHE A 99 -0.66 24.62 -4.73
N GLU A 100 -0.83 23.48 -5.37
CA GLU A 100 -1.46 23.37 -6.69
C GLU A 100 -2.40 22.17 -6.74
N ILE A 101 -3.62 22.37 -7.25
CA ILE A 101 -4.59 21.29 -7.45
C ILE A 101 -4.41 20.72 -8.87
N ILE A 102 -3.82 19.54 -8.95
CA ILE A 102 -3.61 18.83 -10.21
C ILE A 102 -4.93 18.13 -10.64
N ASP A 103 -5.61 17.49 -9.70
CA ASP A 103 -6.92 16.87 -9.90
C ASP A 103 -7.76 17.05 -8.65
N GLN A 104 -8.90 17.74 -8.77
CA GLN A 104 -9.78 18.07 -7.65
C GLN A 104 -10.26 16.86 -6.83
N LYS A 105 -10.23 15.67 -7.43
CA LYS A 105 -10.70 14.44 -6.81
C LYS A 105 -9.56 13.55 -6.32
N TYR A 106 -8.34 13.73 -6.84
CA TYR A 106 -7.27 12.75 -6.62
C TYR A 106 -5.89 13.30 -6.30
N TYR A 107 -5.50 14.52 -6.68
CA TYR A 107 -4.10 14.94 -6.56
C TYR A 107 -3.92 16.43 -6.27
N MET A 108 -2.99 16.71 -5.36
CA MET A 108 -2.46 18.03 -5.07
C MET A 108 -0.93 17.96 -4.94
N ALA A 109 -0.27 19.04 -5.32
CA ALA A 109 1.14 19.26 -5.07
C ALA A 109 1.34 20.38 -4.04
N ILE A 110 2.35 20.23 -3.18
CA ILE A 110 2.85 21.31 -2.32
C ILE A 110 4.31 21.60 -2.67
N PHE A 111 4.65 22.88 -2.67
CA PHE A 111 5.99 23.37 -2.95
C PHE A 111 6.60 23.94 -1.66
N ARG A 112 7.80 23.49 -1.32
CA ARG A 112 8.51 23.91 -0.11
C ARG A 112 9.44 25.09 -0.38
N LYS A 113 9.50 26.03 0.57
CA LYS A 113 10.39 27.19 0.54
C LYS A 113 11.86 26.84 0.78
N ASP A 114 12.09 25.80 1.58
CA ASP A 114 13.41 25.51 2.15
C ASP A 114 14.25 24.56 1.29
N THR A 115 13.61 23.63 0.59
CA THR A 115 14.31 22.65 -0.27
C THR A 115 14.00 22.80 -1.76
N GLU A 116 13.09 23.72 -2.13
CA GLU A 116 12.54 23.86 -3.49
C GLU A 116 11.91 22.57 -4.05
N ASP A 117 11.67 21.58 -3.19
CA ASP A 117 11.09 20.30 -3.57
C ASP A 117 9.57 20.41 -3.77
N GLU A 118 9.08 19.62 -4.74
CA GLU A 118 7.66 19.39 -4.98
C GLU A 118 7.22 18.05 -4.39
N TYR A 119 6.13 18.07 -3.61
CA TYR A 119 5.51 16.86 -3.06
C TYR A 119 4.10 16.71 -3.60
N MET A 120 3.91 15.73 -4.49
CA MET A 120 2.60 15.36 -5.00
C MET A 120 1.99 14.22 -4.18
N PHE A 121 0.72 14.36 -3.79
CA PHE A 121 0.00 13.33 -3.05
C PHE A 121 -1.51 13.34 -3.29
N THR A 122 -2.17 12.26 -2.87
CA THR A 122 -3.62 12.09 -2.97
C THR A 122 -4.35 12.69 -1.79
N ILE A 123 -5.47 13.38 -2.08
CA ILE A 123 -6.33 14.00 -1.08
C ILE A 123 -7.69 13.28 -1.03
N ASN A 124 -8.20 13.05 0.18
CA ASN A 124 -9.52 12.46 0.38
C ASN A 124 -10.64 13.52 0.43
N ASP A 125 -10.34 14.70 0.97
CA ASP A 125 -11.29 15.80 1.19
C ASP A 125 -10.58 17.13 0.85
N ILE A 126 -10.87 17.66 -0.33
CA ILE A 126 -10.20 18.86 -0.84
C ILE A 126 -10.65 20.12 -0.10
N ASP A 127 -11.92 20.21 0.29
CA ASP A 127 -12.49 21.37 0.97
C ASP A 127 -11.84 21.57 2.34
N ARG A 128 -11.65 20.47 3.08
CA ARG A 128 -10.94 20.51 4.36
C ARG A 128 -9.49 20.95 4.19
N VAL A 129 -8.79 20.46 3.17
CA VAL A 129 -7.38 20.82 2.93
C VAL A 129 -7.26 22.29 2.55
N LEU A 130 -8.14 22.77 1.68
CA LEU A 130 -8.22 24.18 1.30
C LEU A 130 -8.48 25.08 2.50
N ALA A 131 -9.41 24.70 3.38
CA ALA A 131 -9.69 25.46 4.61
C ALA A 131 -8.47 25.56 5.53
N ILE A 132 -7.71 24.47 5.69
CA ILE A 132 -6.47 24.48 6.49
C ILE A 132 -5.41 25.38 5.83
N PHE A 133 -5.22 25.27 4.53
CA PHE A 133 -4.24 26.11 3.82
C PHE A 133 -4.59 27.59 3.84
N ASP A 134 -5.88 27.93 3.76
CA ASP A 134 -6.37 29.31 3.89
C ASP A 134 -6.11 29.88 5.29
N GLN A 135 -6.35 29.08 6.34
CA GLN A 135 -6.03 29.44 7.73
C GLN A 135 -4.54 29.75 7.96
N HIS A 136 -3.66 29.07 7.22
CA HIS A 136 -2.21 29.28 7.27
C HIS A 136 -1.68 30.25 6.20
N HIS A 137 -2.57 30.94 5.47
CA HIS A 137 -2.23 31.91 4.41
C HIS A 137 -1.32 31.34 3.31
N ILE A 138 -1.46 30.05 2.99
CA ILE A 138 -0.70 29.39 1.92
C ILE A 138 -1.37 29.71 0.59
N LYS A 139 -0.63 30.27 -0.37
CA LYS A 139 -1.16 30.66 -1.68
C LYS A 139 -1.39 29.42 -2.56
N GLY A 140 -2.51 29.36 -3.25
CA GLY A 140 -2.86 28.25 -4.14
C GLY A 140 -3.11 28.67 -5.57
N ASP A 141 -2.69 27.85 -6.54
CA ASP A 141 -3.24 27.89 -7.90
C ASP A 141 -4.41 26.89 -7.99
N LEU A 142 -5.62 27.41 -8.19
CA LEU A 142 -6.84 26.63 -8.38
C LEU A 142 -7.03 26.23 -9.87
N GLY A 143 -6.15 26.72 -10.75
CA GLY A 143 -6.17 26.42 -12.17
C GLY A 143 -5.74 25.00 -12.45
N GLN A 144 -6.60 24.21 -13.13
CA GLN A 144 -6.21 22.90 -13.65
C GLN A 144 -5.14 23.05 -14.73
N ARG A 145 -3.89 22.66 -14.44
CA ARG A 145 -2.88 22.46 -15.49
C ARG A 145 -2.45 21.00 -15.64
N SER A 146 -2.73 20.53 -16.85
CA SER A 146 -2.12 19.43 -17.59
C SER A 146 -2.37 17.99 -17.10
N LYS A 147 -2.71 17.16 -18.09
CA LYS A 147 -3.03 15.74 -17.96
C LYS A 147 -1.92 15.01 -17.18
N PRO A 148 -2.26 14.13 -16.22
CA PRO A 148 -1.25 13.31 -15.55
C PRO A 148 -0.45 12.53 -16.60
N ASP A 149 0.88 12.52 -16.44
CA ASP A 149 1.78 11.82 -17.35
C ASP A 149 1.47 10.31 -17.31
N LYS A 150 0.72 9.84 -18.32
CA LYS A 150 0.32 8.43 -18.47
C LYS A 150 1.52 7.49 -18.50
N SER A 151 2.74 8.00 -18.76
CA SER A 151 3.97 7.22 -18.78
C SER A 151 4.31 6.60 -17.41
N ALA A 152 4.06 7.31 -16.31
CA ALA A 152 4.42 6.85 -14.97
C ALA A 152 3.57 5.66 -14.51
N HIS A 153 2.25 5.72 -14.75
CA HIS A 153 1.33 4.63 -14.42
C HIS A 153 1.62 3.38 -15.27
N LEU A 154 1.94 3.55 -16.56
CA LEU A 154 2.31 2.42 -17.42
C LEU A 154 3.59 1.73 -16.93
N LYS A 155 4.61 2.50 -16.54
CA LYS A 155 5.87 1.97 -15.97
C LYS A 155 5.62 1.19 -14.68
N LEU A 156 4.75 1.71 -13.81
CA LEU A 156 4.40 1.05 -12.55
C LEU A 156 3.67 -0.29 -12.79
N VAL A 157 2.71 -0.31 -13.73
CA VAL A 157 2.00 -1.54 -14.12
C VAL A 157 2.96 -2.57 -14.71
N LEU A 158 3.87 -2.13 -15.59
CA LEU A 158 4.87 -3.00 -16.20
C LEU A 158 5.83 -3.59 -15.16
N PHE A 159 6.26 -2.77 -14.19
CA PHE A 159 7.08 -3.21 -13.06
C PHE A 159 6.36 -4.27 -12.22
N PHE A 160 5.10 -4.03 -11.82
CA PHE A 160 4.34 -5.02 -11.04
C PHE A 160 4.10 -6.32 -11.81
N MET A 161 3.88 -6.24 -13.13
CA MET A 161 3.72 -7.43 -13.97
C MET A 161 5.03 -8.24 -14.03
N LEU A 162 6.16 -7.60 -14.29
CA LEU A 162 7.48 -8.25 -14.32
C LEU A 162 7.87 -8.83 -12.95
N ALA A 163 7.70 -8.06 -11.88
CA ALA A 163 7.97 -8.52 -10.52
C ALA A 163 7.07 -9.70 -10.14
N GLY A 164 5.79 -9.66 -10.53
CA GLY A 164 4.84 -10.75 -10.32
C GLY A 164 5.23 -12.02 -11.06
N ILE A 165 5.66 -11.92 -12.33
CA ILE A 165 6.15 -13.05 -13.12
C ILE A 165 7.43 -13.63 -12.49
N LEU A 166 8.37 -12.79 -12.07
CA LEU A 166 9.60 -13.22 -11.41
C LEU A 166 9.32 -13.94 -10.08
N LEU A 167 8.42 -13.41 -9.27
CA LEU A 167 7.98 -14.05 -8.03
C LEU A 167 7.28 -15.38 -8.30
N ALA A 168 6.42 -15.46 -9.32
CA ALA A 168 5.77 -16.70 -9.70
C ALA A 168 6.79 -17.76 -10.12
N ILE A 169 7.78 -17.40 -10.97
CA ILE A 169 8.86 -18.30 -11.37
C ILE A 169 9.68 -18.74 -10.14
N PHE A 170 10.01 -17.82 -9.24
CA PHE A 170 10.77 -18.11 -8.03
C PHE A 170 10.02 -19.02 -7.05
N GLN A 171 8.71 -18.85 -6.94
CA GLN A 171 7.85 -19.71 -6.12
C GLN A 171 7.64 -21.10 -6.75
N TYR A 172 7.48 -21.17 -8.07
CA TYR A 172 7.25 -22.43 -8.80
C TYR A 172 8.53 -23.27 -8.99
N SER A 173 9.71 -22.64 -9.00
CA SER A 173 10.99 -23.33 -9.13
C SER A 173 11.37 -24.17 -7.91
N GLY A 174 10.60 -24.09 -6.82
CA GLY A 174 10.87 -24.84 -5.59
C GLY A 174 12.14 -24.40 -4.86
N PHE A 175 12.77 -23.30 -5.27
CA PHE A 175 14.02 -22.81 -4.69
C PHE A 175 13.88 -22.48 -3.20
N LEU A 176 12.74 -21.92 -2.78
CA LEU A 176 12.44 -21.69 -1.36
C LEU A 176 12.42 -22.99 -0.54
N ASN A 177 11.99 -24.12 -1.12
CA ASN A 177 11.99 -25.42 -0.46
C ASN A 177 13.40 -26.03 -0.36
N GLN A 178 14.37 -25.55 -1.13
CA GLN A 178 15.78 -25.96 -1.03
C GLN A 178 16.58 -25.11 -0.04
N VAL A 179 16.19 -23.85 0.17
CA VAL A 179 16.89 -22.93 1.10
C VAL A 179 16.35 -23.03 2.53
N LEU A 180 15.07 -23.38 2.70
CA LEU A 180 14.42 -23.51 4.02
C LEU A 180 14.43 -24.94 4.60
N ARG A 181 15.09 -25.90 3.93
CA ARG A 181 15.34 -27.26 4.44
C ARG A 181 16.79 -27.42 4.83
#